data_AF-A0A2W1MT80-F1
#
_entry.id   AF-A0A2W1MT80-F1
#
_cell.length_a   1.000
_cell.length_b   1.000
_cell.length_c   1.000
_cell.angle_alpha   90.00
_cell.angle_beta   90.00
_cell.angle_gamma   90.00
#
_symmetry.space_group_name_H-M   'P 1'
#
loop_
_entity.id
_entity.type
_entity.pdbx_description
1 polymer ?
#
loop_
_entity_poly.entity_id
_entity_poly.type
_entity_poly.pdbx_seq_one_letter_code
_entity_poly.pdbx_strand_id
1 'polypeptide(L)'
;MRPACGSTSAWASWRRDACAGTSTARMESSTSRCWRSSPRTGDACAGHFWRSSSMSDARRVAIHQPAYLPWLGYFDRIARVDRFVFLDTVQFEKNSFINRNRIKTPQGAQWLTVPVLGRGHLASTLRETRIDESRDWRRDHLKAVAMNYRRAPRFAERYAQLEQLYAERQDNLAELCWRQLGFWLDELGIETPLVRASELDVDSRKSQLVLDICLALGADSYLSGALGRDYLDEAAFAERGIDVHYQAFTPPTYPQLWGAFVPGLGVLDWWMNSGDSRSEFRELT
;
A
#
# COMPACT_ATOMS: atom_id res chain seq x y z
N MET A 1 27.37 34.87 -20.50
CA MET A 1 25.96 34.84 -20.06
C MET A 1 25.41 33.44 -20.32
N ARG A 2 25.15 32.67 -19.27
CA ARG A 2 24.47 31.37 -19.33
C ARG A 2 23.08 31.55 -18.69
N PRO A 3 21.98 31.06 -19.27
CA PRO A 3 20.73 30.99 -18.54
C PRO A 3 20.66 29.69 -17.74
N ALA A 4 20.28 29.84 -16.48
CA ALA A 4 19.89 28.79 -15.56
C ALA A 4 18.35 28.77 -15.45
N CYS A 5 17.75 27.59 -15.54
CA CYS A 5 16.41 27.25 -15.02
C CYS A 5 16.23 25.74 -15.30
N GLY A 6 15.96 24.84 -14.37
CA GLY A 6 15.24 24.96 -13.11
C GLY A 6 14.20 23.84 -13.06
N SER A 7 14.64 22.57 -13.09
CA SER A 7 13.75 21.41 -12.97
C SER A 7 13.53 21.07 -11.49
N THR A 8 12.53 21.69 -10.89
CA THR A 8 12.00 21.26 -9.59
C THR A 8 11.19 19.98 -9.82
N SER A 9 11.71 18.87 -9.29
CA SER A 9 11.07 17.57 -9.38
C SER A 9 9.74 17.57 -8.58
N ALA A 10 8.69 16.97 -9.16
CA ALA A 10 7.36 16.85 -8.56
C ALA A 10 7.31 16.08 -7.21
N TRP A 11 8.46 15.58 -6.75
CA TRP A 11 8.64 14.88 -5.48
C TRP A 11 8.74 15.83 -4.28
N ALA A 12 9.16 17.10 -4.48
CA ALA A 12 9.38 18.04 -3.37
C ALA A 12 8.10 18.57 -2.71
N SER A 13 6.92 18.44 -3.34
CA SER A 13 5.66 18.89 -2.76
C SER A 13 5.05 17.95 -1.71
N TRP A 14 5.71 16.81 -1.43
CA TRP A 14 5.17 15.75 -0.55
C TRP A 14 5.51 15.91 0.94
N ARG A 15 6.39 16.86 1.33
CA ARG A 15 7.00 16.91 2.69
C ARG A 15 6.41 17.89 3.71
N ARG A 16 5.46 18.76 3.40
CA ARG A 16 5.22 19.95 4.26
C ARG A 16 4.33 19.80 5.50
N ASP A 17 3.60 18.71 5.71
CA ASP A 17 2.48 18.74 6.66
C ASP A 17 2.54 17.82 7.91
N ALA A 18 3.69 17.24 8.29
CA ALA A 18 3.70 16.36 9.47
C ALA A 18 5.04 16.33 10.24
N CYS A 19 5.24 17.24 11.20
CA CYS A 19 6.16 17.06 12.32
C CYS A 19 5.93 18.09 13.44
N ALA A 20 5.45 17.64 14.63
CA ALA A 20 5.88 18.09 15.96
C ALA A 20 4.96 17.50 17.05
N GLY A 21 5.52 16.83 18.07
CA GLY A 21 4.79 16.51 19.31
C GLY A 21 5.26 15.26 20.06
N THR A 22 6.31 15.41 20.88
CA THR A 22 6.76 14.46 21.91
C THR A 22 5.99 14.62 23.22
N SER A 23 5.65 13.53 23.94
CA SER A 23 5.60 13.49 25.42
C SER A 23 5.31 12.09 25.96
N THR A 24 5.98 11.78 27.07
CA THR A 24 6.12 10.54 27.86
C THR A 24 4.97 10.26 28.83
N ALA A 25 4.62 8.98 29.08
CA ALA A 25 4.08 8.54 30.38
C ALA A 25 4.21 7.01 30.61
N ARG A 26 4.32 6.67 31.89
CA ARG A 26 4.77 5.42 32.55
C ARG A 26 3.75 4.26 32.55
N MET A 27 4.34 3.07 32.72
CA MET A 27 3.82 1.75 33.10
C MET A 27 2.76 1.74 34.22
N GLU A 28 1.83 0.79 34.15
CA GLU A 28 1.51 -0.11 35.26
C GLU A 28 0.82 -1.40 34.78
N SER A 29 1.03 -2.45 35.58
CA SER A 29 0.82 -3.89 35.34
C SER A 29 -0.54 -4.42 35.81
N SER A 30 -1.05 -5.50 35.21
CA SER A 30 -1.25 -6.80 35.91
C SER A 30 -2.10 -7.83 35.14
N THR A 31 -1.53 -9.04 35.08
CA THR A 31 -2.13 -10.39 35.23
C THR A 31 -3.34 -10.84 34.40
N SER A 32 -3.02 -11.58 33.33
CA SER A 32 -3.37 -12.98 33.08
C SER A 32 -4.64 -13.59 33.70
N ARG A 33 -5.50 -14.15 32.83
CA ARG A 33 -6.05 -15.49 33.08
C ARG A 33 -6.34 -16.27 31.79
N CYS A 34 -5.67 -17.41 31.71
CA CYS A 34 -5.69 -18.43 30.67
C CYS A 34 -7.01 -19.21 30.71
N TRP A 35 -7.64 -19.47 29.56
CA TRP A 35 -8.63 -20.53 29.40
C TRP A 35 -8.38 -21.26 28.07
N ARG A 36 -7.83 -22.48 28.17
CA ARG A 36 -7.97 -23.59 27.19
C ARG A 36 -9.21 -24.38 27.63
N SER A 37 -10.00 -25.08 26.82
CA SER A 37 -9.73 -25.92 25.63
C SER A 37 -11.09 -26.22 24.95
N SER A 38 -11.25 -26.06 23.63
CA SER A 38 -11.11 -27.08 22.55
C SER A 38 -12.45 -27.78 22.18
N PRO A 39 -12.58 -28.51 21.06
CA PRO A 39 -12.80 -27.98 19.71
C PRO A 39 -14.05 -28.61 19.04
N ARG A 40 -14.54 -28.03 17.92
CA ARG A 40 -15.37 -28.78 16.95
C ARG A 40 -15.33 -28.15 15.54
N THR A 41 -14.62 -28.86 14.65
CA THR A 41 -14.93 -29.22 13.25
C THR A 41 -15.49 -28.17 12.27
N GLY A 42 -14.80 -27.96 11.14
CA GLY A 42 -15.40 -27.40 9.92
C GLY A 42 -14.43 -26.80 8.90
N ASP A 43 -13.67 -27.66 8.22
CA ASP A 43 -13.14 -27.61 6.85
C ASP A 43 -12.69 -26.35 6.08
N ALA A 44 -11.56 -26.59 5.41
CA ALA A 44 -11.17 -26.18 4.05
C ALA A 44 -10.70 -24.74 3.79
N CYS A 45 -9.38 -24.55 3.91
CA CYS A 45 -8.51 -23.94 2.89
C CYS A 45 -7.05 -24.08 3.36
N ALA A 46 -6.40 -25.19 3.01
CA ALA A 46 -4.99 -25.42 3.30
C ALA A 46 -4.21 -25.66 2.00
N GLY A 47 -3.13 -24.88 1.84
CA GLY A 47 -1.95 -25.31 1.11
C GLY A 47 -1.81 -24.79 -0.32
N HIS A 48 -1.33 -23.56 -0.49
CA HIS A 48 -0.39 -23.31 -1.58
C HIS A 48 0.96 -23.88 -1.13
N PHE A 49 1.32 -25.00 -1.74
CA PHE A 49 2.49 -25.80 -1.46
C PHE A 49 3.75 -25.04 -1.91
N TRP A 50 4.70 -24.81 -1.00
CA TRP A 50 6.01 -24.25 -1.32
C TRP A 50 6.75 -25.23 -2.23
N ARG A 51 6.91 -24.87 -3.52
CA ARG A 51 7.91 -25.52 -4.37
C ARG A 51 9.29 -24.96 -4.02
N SER A 52 10.19 -25.84 -3.58
CA SER A 52 11.62 -25.52 -3.46
C SER A 52 12.19 -25.28 -4.84
N SER A 53 12.34 -24.02 -5.23
CA SER A 53 13.13 -23.65 -6.41
C SER A 53 14.62 -23.62 -6.04
N SER A 54 15.43 -24.14 -6.97
CA SER A 54 16.88 -24.24 -6.93
C SER A 54 17.60 -22.91 -6.67
N MET A 55 18.82 -22.99 -6.16
CA MET A 55 19.70 -21.88 -5.73
C MET A 55 20.23 -20.99 -6.89
N SER A 56 19.38 -20.50 -7.80
CA SER A 56 19.82 -19.63 -8.90
C SER A 56 18.80 -18.61 -9.42
N ASP A 57 17.70 -18.35 -8.71
CA ASP A 57 16.87 -17.17 -8.99
C ASP A 57 17.16 -16.13 -7.93
N ALA A 58 17.55 -14.93 -8.38
CA ALA A 58 17.64 -13.76 -7.51
C ALA A 58 16.33 -13.62 -6.73
N ARG A 59 16.40 -13.39 -5.43
CA ARG A 59 15.23 -13.24 -4.56
C ARG A 59 15.05 -11.77 -4.23
N ARG A 60 14.49 -11.04 -5.18
CA ARG A 60 14.21 -9.62 -5.00
C ARG A 60 12.95 -9.44 -4.16
N VAL A 61 13.08 -8.66 -3.09
CA VAL A 61 11.98 -8.32 -2.18
C VAL A 61 11.72 -6.82 -2.22
N ALA A 62 10.45 -6.43 -2.17
CA ALA A 62 10.05 -5.07 -1.81
C ALA A 62 9.14 -5.11 -0.58
N ILE A 63 9.25 -4.08 0.25
CA ILE A 63 8.48 -3.95 1.49
C ILE A 63 7.80 -2.57 1.45
N HIS A 64 6.51 -2.51 1.74
CA HIS A 64 5.84 -1.22 1.88
C HIS A 64 4.69 -1.26 2.87
N GLN A 65 4.44 -0.11 3.49
CA GLN A 65 3.25 0.10 4.30
C GLN A 65 1.97 -0.08 3.46
N PRO A 66 0.88 -0.56 4.08
CA PRO A 66 -0.46 -0.54 3.51
C PRO A 66 -0.84 0.83 2.95
N ALA A 67 -1.55 0.86 1.83
CA ALA A 67 -2.06 2.10 1.24
C ALA A 67 -3.48 1.90 0.70
N TYR A 68 -4.35 2.87 0.99
CA TYR A 68 -5.71 2.90 0.44
C TYR A 68 -5.69 3.45 -0.98
N LEU A 69 -6.26 2.70 -1.94
CA LEU A 69 -6.25 3.03 -3.38
C LEU A 69 -4.85 3.47 -3.87
N PRO A 70 -3.80 2.63 -3.78
CA PRO A 70 -2.40 3.06 -4.01
C PRO A 70 -2.18 3.72 -5.38
N TRP A 71 -1.11 4.50 -5.53
CA TRP A 71 -0.72 5.07 -6.84
C TRP A 71 -0.02 4.01 -7.71
N LEU A 72 0.06 4.21 -9.03
CA LEU A 72 0.65 3.24 -9.97
C LEU A 72 2.08 2.81 -9.62
N GLY A 73 2.91 3.74 -9.12
CA GLY A 73 4.27 3.41 -8.67
C GLY A 73 4.31 2.41 -7.51
N TYR A 74 3.24 2.27 -6.73
CA TYR A 74 3.13 1.21 -5.73
C TYR A 74 3.10 -0.17 -6.41
N PHE A 75 2.28 -0.30 -7.45
CA PHE A 75 2.10 -1.53 -8.22
C PHE A 75 3.28 -1.85 -9.13
N ASP A 76 3.90 -0.83 -9.74
CA ASP A 76 5.14 -1.00 -10.54
C ASP A 76 6.23 -1.69 -9.71
N ARG A 77 6.38 -1.27 -8.45
CA ARG A 77 7.34 -1.91 -7.54
C ARG A 77 6.96 -3.35 -7.22
N ILE A 78 5.68 -3.66 -7.02
CA ILE A 78 5.22 -5.04 -6.78
C ILE A 78 5.52 -5.92 -8.00
N ALA A 79 5.30 -5.40 -9.22
CA ALA A 79 5.54 -6.13 -10.46
C ALA A 79 7.04 -6.39 -10.75
N ARG A 80 7.96 -5.69 -10.07
CA ARG A 80 9.42 -5.79 -10.26
C ARG A 80 10.15 -6.68 -9.25
N VAL A 81 9.42 -7.33 -8.35
CA VAL A 81 10.00 -8.15 -7.27
C VAL A 81 9.39 -9.54 -7.27
N ASP A 82 10.13 -10.50 -6.73
CA ASP A 82 9.69 -11.89 -6.62
C ASP A 82 8.75 -12.08 -5.43
N ARG A 83 8.88 -11.26 -4.38
CA ARG A 83 7.98 -11.24 -3.23
C ARG A 83 7.74 -9.81 -2.77
N PHE A 84 6.49 -9.50 -2.46
CA PHE A 84 6.12 -8.23 -1.85
C PHE A 84 5.64 -8.41 -0.42
N VAL A 85 6.20 -7.63 0.50
CA VAL A 85 5.84 -7.65 1.91
C VAL A 85 4.93 -6.47 2.23
N PHE A 86 3.72 -6.79 2.67
CA PHE A 86 2.75 -5.86 3.20
C PHE A 86 3.07 -5.57 4.67
N LEU A 87 3.61 -4.38 4.93
CA LEU A 87 4.15 -4.00 6.24
C LEU A 87 3.05 -3.52 7.20
N ASP A 88 2.21 -4.44 7.64
CA ASP A 88 1.05 -4.19 8.53
C ASP A 88 1.40 -4.00 10.02
N THR A 89 2.66 -4.24 10.40
CA THR A 89 3.15 -4.17 11.79
C THR A 89 3.57 -2.76 12.24
N VAL A 90 3.63 -1.79 11.33
CA VAL A 90 4.03 -0.41 11.66
C VAL A 90 2.91 0.43 12.26
N GLN A 91 3.28 1.55 12.86
CA GLN A 91 2.35 2.53 13.42
C GLN A 91 1.54 3.23 12.32
N PHE A 92 0.30 3.58 12.65
CA PHE A 92 -0.53 4.39 11.79
C PHE A 92 -0.05 5.85 11.74
N GLU A 93 0.17 6.36 10.53
CA GLU A 93 0.51 7.76 10.31
C GLU A 93 -0.73 8.55 9.86
N LYS A 94 -1.14 9.53 10.66
CA LYS A 94 -2.23 10.45 10.30
C LYS A 94 -1.84 11.27 9.08
N ASN A 95 -2.84 11.62 8.25
CA ASN A 95 -2.68 12.44 7.05
C ASN A 95 -1.76 11.84 5.96
N SER A 96 -1.42 10.55 6.06
CA SER A 96 -0.68 9.81 5.04
C SER A 96 -1.60 9.27 3.94
N PHE A 97 -1.03 8.52 3.00
CA PHE A 97 -1.79 7.77 1.98
C PHE A 97 -2.30 6.41 2.47
N ILE A 98 -2.11 6.10 3.76
CA ILE A 98 -2.54 4.81 4.33
C ILE A 98 -4.06 4.72 4.33
N ASN A 99 -4.78 5.77 4.74
CA ASN A 99 -6.24 5.77 4.84
C ASN A 99 -6.95 6.68 3.83
N ARG A 100 -6.23 7.30 2.90
CA ARG A 100 -6.82 8.21 1.93
C ARG A 100 -6.03 8.29 0.64
N ASN A 101 -6.72 8.52 -0.46
CA ASN A 101 -6.10 8.91 -1.73
C ASN A 101 -7.03 9.83 -2.52
N ARG A 102 -6.61 10.26 -3.70
CA ARG A 102 -7.31 11.26 -4.51
C ARG A 102 -7.85 10.66 -5.79
N ILE A 103 -9.00 11.18 -6.20
CA ILE A 103 -9.64 10.96 -7.50
C ILE A 103 -9.71 12.28 -8.26
N LYS A 104 -9.84 12.20 -9.59
CA LYS A 104 -10.10 13.37 -10.43
C LYS A 104 -11.58 13.77 -10.38
N THR A 105 -11.82 15.08 -10.36
CA THR A 105 -13.14 15.72 -10.45
C THR A 105 -13.08 16.94 -11.40
N PRO A 106 -14.22 17.54 -11.78
CA PRO A 106 -14.24 18.79 -12.54
C PRO A 106 -13.49 19.95 -11.87
N GLN A 107 -13.38 19.93 -10.54
CA GLN A 107 -12.73 20.97 -9.74
C GLN A 107 -11.25 20.65 -9.41
N GLY A 108 -10.70 19.55 -9.92
CA GLY A 108 -9.33 19.11 -9.64
C GLY A 108 -9.28 17.78 -8.92
N ALA A 109 -8.42 17.65 -7.91
CA ALA A 109 -8.29 16.42 -7.13
C ALA A 109 -9.17 16.47 -5.88
N GLN A 110 -9.93 15.42 -5.62
CA GLN A 110 -10.73 15.26 -4.40
C GLN A 110 -10.21 14.08 -3.58
N TRP A 111 -10.07 14.27 -2.26
CA TRP A 111 -9.74 13.19 -1.34
C TRP A 111 -10.93 12.25 -1.11
N LEU A 112 -10.65 10.96 -1.15
CA LEU A 112 -11.44 9.89 -0.55
C LEU A 112 -10.70 9.43 0.70
N THR A 113 -11.36 9.52 1.86
CA THR A 113 -10.74 9.24 3.16
C THR A 113 -11.56 8.20 3.92
N VAL A 114 -10.94 7.06 4.22
CA VAL A 114 -11.49 6.07 5.15
C VAL A 114 -11.37 6.65 6.56
N PRO A 115 -12.50 6.92 7.26
CA PRO A 115 -12.47 7.45 8.60
C PRO A 115 -12.00 6.38 9.58
N VAL A 116 -11.21 6.78 10.57
CA VAL A 116 -10.64 5.87 11.59
C VAL A 116 -10.86 6.45 12.99
N LEU A 117 -11.02 5.59 13.99
CA LEU A 117 -11.27 6.02 15.36
C LEU A 117 -10.03 6.74 15.94
N GLY A 118 -10.22 7.98 16.40
CA GLY A 118 -9.12 8.90 16.72
C GLY A 118 -8.63 8.91 18.17
N ARG A 119 -9.38 8.39 19.15
CA ARG A 119 -9.04 8.48 20.59
C ARG A 119 -8.18 7.29 21.02
N GLY A 120 -6.92 7.54 21.41
CA GLY A 120 -6.00 6.54 21.97
C GLY A 120 -4.98 5.91 21.00
N HIS A 121 -5.10 6.20 19.70
CA HIS A 121 -4.43 5.42 18.64
C HIS A 121 -3.20 6.09 17.99
N LEU A 122 -2.65 7.17 18.56
CA LEU A 122 -1.41 7.77 18.03
C LEU A 122 -0.19 6.83 18.12
N ALA A 123 -0.28 5.77 18.93
CA ALA A 123 0.73 4.72 19.04
C ALA A 123 0.25 3.36 18.49
N SER A 124 -0.97 3.28 17.95
CA SER A 124 -1.52 2.00 17.48
C SER A 124 -0.90 1.57 16.17
N THR A 125 -0.74 0.26 16.04
CA THR A 125 -0.35 -0.34 14.77
C THR A 125 -1.48 -0.23 13.75
N LEU A 126 -1.18 -0.42 12.47
CA LEU A 126 -2.19 -0.42 11.42
C LEU A 126 -3.28 -1.47 11.63
N ARG A 127 -2.93 -2.64 12.18
CA ARG A 127 -3.90 -3.71 12.50
C ARG A 127 -4.86 -3.34 13.63
N GLU A 128 -4.44 -2.47 14.55
CA GLU A 128 -5.25 -1.99 15.66
C GLU A 128 -6.11 -0.78 15.27
N THR A 129 -5.82 -0.16 14.12
CA THR A 129 -6.49 1.06 13.65
C THR A 129 -7.86 0.70 13.08
N ARG A 130 -8.88 0.82 13.92
CA ARG A 130 -10.28 0.52 13.56
C ARG A 130 -10.91 1.61 12.69
N ILE A 131 -11.73 1.16 11.75
CA ILE A 131 -12.52 2.03 10.88
C ILE A 131 -13.67 2.64 11.70
N ASP A 132 -13.90 3.94 11.52
CA ASP A 132 -15.02 4.64 12.12
C ASP A 132 -16.28 4.46 11.26
N GLU A 133 -17.17 3.59 11.72
CA GLU A 133 -18.42 3.26 11.04
C GLU A 133 -19.60 4.17 11.45
N SER A 134 -19.34 5.29 12.16
CA SER A 134 -20.38 6.27 12.51
C SER A 134 -20.99 6.99 11.29
N ARG A 135 -20.33 6.89 10.13
CA ARG A 135 -20.78 7.43 8.85
C ARG A 135 -20.58 6.40 7.75
N ASP A 136 -21.49 6.40 6.77
CA ASP A 136 -21.39 5.52 5.60
C ASP A 136 -20.43 6.10 4.55
N TRP A 137 -19.14 6.09 4.90
CA TRP A 137 -18.07 6.58 4.02
C TRP A 137 -17.98 5.80 2.71
N ARG A 138 -18.41 4.53 2.71
CA ARG A 138 -18.40 3.67 1.52
C ARG A 138 -19.38 4.19 0.49
N ARG A 139 -20.62 4.48 0.90
CA ARG A 139 -21.62 5.10 0.04
C ARG A 139 -21.16 6.46 -0.47
N ASP A 140 -20.52 7.26 0.39
CA ASP A 140 -20.02 8.58 -0.01
C ASP A 140 -18.89 8.46 -1.07
N HIS A 141 -17.98 7.50 -0.91
CA HIS A 141 -16.94 7.19 -1.90
C HIS A 141 -17.56 6.68 -3.22
N LEU A 142 -18.45 5.69 -3.16
CA LEU A 142 -19.13 5.15 -4.34
C LEU A 142 -19.92 6.23 -5.09
N LYS A 143 -20.59 7.13 -4.36
CA LYS A 143 -21.27 8.28 -4.96
C LYS A 143 -20.29 9.23 -5.65
N ALA A 144 -19.16 9.54 -5.01
CA ALA A 144 -18.12 10.37 -5.61
C ALA A 144 -17.56 9.74 -6.88
N VAL A 145 -17.34 8.42 -6.89
CA VAL A 145 -16.89 7.68 -8.08
C VAL A 145 -17.93 7.73 -9.19
N ALA A 146 -19.20 7.45 -8.88
CA ALA A 146 -20.27 7.51 -9.89
C ALA A 146 -20.38 8.89 -10.53
N MET A 147 -20.38 9.95 -9.72
CA MET A 147 -20.50 11.32 -10.22
C MET A 147 -19.35 11.72 -11.13
N ASN A 148 -18.13 11.29 -10.81
CA ASN A 148 -16.92 11.75 -11.50
C ASN A 148 -16.45 10.83 -12.64
N TYR A 149 -16.88 9.57 -12.68
CA TYR A 149 -16.41 8.60 -13.68
C TYR A 149 -17.52 7.96 -14.52
N ARG A 150 -18.79 8.36 -14.39
CA ARG A 150 -19.90 7.78 -15.19
C ARG A 150 -19.69 7.78 -16.72
N ARG A 151 -18.82 8.65 -17.22
CA ARG A 151 -18.51 8.81 -18.65
C ARG A 151 -17.23 8.05 -19.07
N ALA A 152 -16.62 7.31 -18.15
CA ALA A 152 -15.40 6.57 -18.43
C ALA A 152 -15.71 5.31 -19.29
N PRO A 153 -14.74 4.82 -20.08
CA PRO A 153 -14.99 3.83 -21.14
C PRO A 153 -15.71 2.55 -20.68
N ARG A 154 -15.36 2.05 -19.48
CA ARG A 154 -15.89 0.79 -18.92
C ARG A 154 -16.62 1.00 -17.60
N PHE A 155 -17.24 2.17 -17.42
CA PHE A 155 -17.80 2.57 -16.12
C PHE A 155 -18.79 1.55 -15.55
N ALA A 156 -19.77 1.08 -16.33
CA ALA A 156 -20.84 0.22 -15.81
C ALA A 156 -20.32 -1.09 -15.19
N GLU A 157 -19.42 -1.78 -15.90
CA GLU A 157 -18.77 -3.00 -15.44
C GLU A 157 -17.92 -2.74 -14.19
N ARG A 158 -17.03 -1.76 -14.27
CA ARG A 158 -16.08 -1.42 -13.21
C ARG A 158 -16.75 -0.89 -11.95
N TYR A 159 -17.81 -0.12 -12.11
CA TYR A 159 -18.58 0.40 -10.98
C TYR A 159 -19.27 -0.73 -10.22
N ALA A 160 -19.85 -1.71 -10.91
CA ALA A 160 -20.44 -2.89 -10.27
C ALA A 160 -19.41 -3.70 -9.47
N GLN A 161 -18.18 -3.84 -9.98
CA GLN A 161 -17.09 -4.48 -9.24
C GLN A 161 -16.69 -3.67 -8.00
N LEU A 162 -16.65 -2.33 -8.08
CA LEU A 162 -16.40 -1.48 -6.91
C LEU A 162 -17.52 -1.57 -5.88
N GLU A 163 -18.78 -1.66 -6.29
CA GLU A 163 -19.90 -1.83 -5.36
C GLU A 163 -19.72 -3.12 -4.54
N GLN A 164 -19.30 -4.21 -5.18
CA GLN A 164 -18.99 -5.48 -4.51
C GLN A 164 -17.79 -5.33 -3.56
N LEU A 165 -16.68 -4.75 -4.04
CA LEU A 165 -15.47 -4.53 -3.23
C LEU A 165 -15.76 -3.68 -1.99
N TYR A 166 -16.59 -2.64 -2.11
CA TYR A 166 -16.94 -1.77 -0.99
C TYR A 166 -17.96 -2.42 -0.05
N ALA A 167 -18.82 -3.32 -0.53
CA ALA A 167 -19.76 -4.04 0.32
C ALA A 167 -19.05 -4.96 1.36
N GLU A 168 -17.83 -5.39 1.07
CA GLU A 168 -17.00 -6.16 2.00
C GLU A 168 -16.53 -5.31 3.18
N ARG A 169 -17.19 -5.48 4.33
CA ARG A 169 -16.84 -4.78 5.57
C ARG A 169 -15.60 -5.40 6.20
N GLN A 170 -14.70 -4.54 6.66
CA GLN A 170 -13.48 -4.90 7.37
C GLN A 170 -13.42 -4.11 8.68
N ASP A 171 -12.85 -4.71 9.72
CA ASP A 171 -12.83 -4.10 11.06
C ASP A 171 -11.74 -3.03 11.22
N ASN A 172 -10.62 -3.21 10.50
CA ASN A 172 -9.45 -2.34 10.61
C ASN A 172 -8.88 -1.99 9.24
N LEU A 173 -8.03 -0.95 9.24
CA LEU A 173 -7.47 -0.38 8.02
C LEU A 173 -6.49 -1.33 7.30
N ALA A 174 -5.72 -2.13 8.03
CA ALA A 174 -4.80 -3.09 7.44
C ALA A 174 -5.56 -4.17 6.64
N GLU A 175 -6.64 -4.72 7.18
CA GLU A 175 -7.46 -5.70 6.47
C GLU A 175 -8.17 -5.10 5.25
N LEU A 176 -8.68 -3.87 5.36
CA LEU A 176 -9.25 -3.16 4.22
C LEU A 176 -8.22 -2.99 3.10
N CYS A 177 -7.02 -2.51 3.42
CA CYS A 177 -5.96 -2.31 2.44
C CYS A 177 -5.48 -3.63 1.85
N TRP A 178 -5.41 -4.71 2.63
CA TRP A 178 -5.05 -6.04 2.14
C TRP A 178 -6.05 -6.57 1.12
N ARG A 179 -7.36 -6.50 1.44
CA ARG A 179 -8.43 -6.93 0.53
C ARG A 179 -8.42 -6.12 -0.76
N GLN A 180 -8.29 -4.80 -0.67
CA GLN A 180 -8.21 -3.95 -1.86
C GLN A 180 -6.94 -4.18 -2.66
N LEU A 181 -5.80 -4.41 -2.01
CA LEU A 181 -4.57 -4.72 -2.71
C LEU A 181 -4.75 -5.95 -3.59
N GLY A 182 -5.31 -7.05 -3.07
CA GLY A 182 -5.63 -8.24 -3.85
C GLY A 182 -6.48 -7.93 -5.09
N PHE A 183 -7.59 -7.21 -4.91
CA PHE A 183 -8.44 -6.77 -6.02
C PHE A 183 -7.67 -6.00 -7.10
N TRP A 184 -6.83 -5.04 -6.69
CA TRP A 184 -6.06 -4.25 -7.66
C TRP A 184 -4.98 -5.06 -8.37
N LEU A 185 -4.33 -6.02 -7.69
CA LEU A 185 -3.37 -6.90 -8.34
C LEU A 185 -4.04 -7.76 -9.41
N ASP A 186 -5.24 -8.27 -9.14
CA ASP A 186 -6.02 -9.04 -10.12
C ASP A 186 -6.44 -8.18 -11.32
N GLU A 187 -6.89 -6.94 -11.10
CA GLU A 187 -7.29 -6.00 -12.16
C GLU A 187 -6.11 -5.51 -13.02
N LEU A 188 -4.89 -5.53 -12.46
CA LEU A 188 -3.64 -5.17 -13.14
C LEU A 188 -2.89 -6.39 -13.71
N GLY A 189 -3.30 -7.61 -13.36
CA GLY A 189 -2.65 -8.84 -13.81
C GLY A 189 -1.27 -9.06 -13.18
N ILE A 190 -1.10 -8.65 -11.92
CA ILE A 190 0.14 -8.82 -11.17
C ILE A 190 0.04 -10.07 -10.30
N GLU A 191 0.93 -11.04 -10.54
CA GLU A 191 0.92 -12.34 -9.87
C GLU A 191 1.96 -12.46 -8.74
N THR A 192 2.67 -11.37 -8.43
CA THR A 192 3.70 -11.34 -7.38
C THR A 192 3.14 -11.84 -6.05
N PRO A 193 3.72 -12.90 -5.46
CA PRO A 193 3.25 -13.41 -4.19
C PRO A 193 3.43 -12.40 -3.05
N LEU A 194 2.37 -12.26 -2.24
CA LEU A 194 2.32 -11.37 -1.10
C LEU A 194 2.66 -12.10 0.20
N VAL A 195 3.31 -11.38 1.12
CA VAL A 195 3.60 -11.82 2.49
C VAL A 195 3.17 -10.73 3.45
N ARG A 196 2.49 -11.06 4.56
CA ARG A 196 2.24 -10.09 5.61
C ARG A 196 3.44 -10.01 6.54
N ALA A 197 3.89 -8.81 6.88
CA ALA A 197 4.97 -8.66 7.85
C ALA A 197 4.61 -9.27 9.21
N SER A 198 3.33 -9.24 9.57
CA SER A 198 2.86 -9.85 10.83
C SER A 198 2.81 -11.39 10.84
N GLU A 199 3.06 -12.04 9.71
CA GLU A 199 3.26 -13.49 9.61
C GLU A 199 4.74 -13.88 9.74
N LEU A 200 5.64 -12.89 9.77
CA LEU A 200 7.08 -13.07 9.96
C LEU A 200 7.45 -12.91 11.44
N ASP A 201 8.38 -13.74 11.91
CA ASP A 201 8.92 -13.68 13.27
C ASP A 201 10.05 -12.63 13.36
N VAL A 202 9.67 -11.34 13.22
CA VAL A 202 10.61 -10.21 13.21
C VAL A 202 10.12 -9.08 14.10
N ASP A 203 10.92 -8.74 15.12
CA ASP A 203 10.58 -7.74 16.14
C ASP A 203 11.41 -6.44 16.08
N SER A 204 12.34 -6.34 15.13
CA SER A 204 13.17 -5.14 14.97
C SER A 204 12.39 -3.95 14.42
N ARG A 205 13.06 -2.80 14.25
CA ARG A 205 12.43 -1.51 13.89
C ARG A 205 13.27 -0.76 12.85
N LYS A 206 12.63 0.16 12.12
CA LYS A 206 13.28 1.07 11.15
C LYS A 206 14.10 0.28 10.10
N SER A 207 15.31 0.71 9.77
CA SER A 207 16.18 0.02 8.79
C SER A 207 16.40 -1.45 9.14
N GLN A 208 16.59 -1.77 10.42
CA GLN A 208 16.82 -3.15 10.87
C GLN A 208 15.61 -4.06 10.59
N LEU A 209 14.39 -3.54 10.71
CA LEU A 209 13.17 -4.27 10.35
C LEU A 209 13.18 -4.69 8.88
N VAL A 210 13.59 -3.78 7.99
CA VAL A 210 13.68 -4.06 6.56
C VAL A 210 14.73 -5.15 6.29
N LEU A 211 15.90 -5.04 6.91
CA LEU A 211 16.98 -6.02 6.78
C LEU A 211 16.56 -7.41 7.29
N ASP A 212 15.97 -7.48 8.48
CA ASP A 212 15.56 -8.75 9.08
C ASP A 212 14.44 -9.44 8.28
N ILE A 213 13.51 -8.67 7.71
CA ILE A 213 12.51 -9.21 6.77
C ILE A 213 13.18 -9.78 5.52
N CYS A 214 14.16 -9.07 4.94
CA CYS A 214 14.90 -9.56 3.78
C CYS A 214 15.62 -10.87 4.10
N LEU A 215 16.27 -10.96 5.27
CA LEU A 215 16.95 -12.16 5.74
C LEU A 215 15.97 -13.33 5.98
N ALA A 216 14.82 -13.06 6.59
CA ALA A 216 13.80 -14.08 6.84
C ALA A 216 13.23 -14.69 5.55
N LEU A 217 13.18 -13.89 4.47
CA LEU A 217 12.76 -14.33 3.14
C LEU A 217 13.92 -14.88 2.29
N GLY A 218 15.15 -14.85 2.81
CA GLY A 218 16.36 -15.23 2.10
C GLY A 218 16.59 -14.40 0.83
N ALA A 219 16.31 -13.10 0.88
CA ALA A 219 16.51 -12.17 -0.22
C ALA A 219 18.01 -11.93 -0.47
N ASP A 220 18.37 -11.68 -1.72
CA ASP A 220 19.69 -11.18 -2.15
C ASP A 220 19.61 -9.75 -2.71
N SER A 221 18.40 -9.24 -2.93
CA SER A 221 18.14 -7.94 -3.51
C SER A 221 16.93 -7.30 -2.84
N TYR A 222 17.05 -6.04 -2.42
CA TYR A 222 15.95 -5.26 -1.85
C TYR A 222 15.63 -4.07 -2.75
N LEU A 223 14.39 -4.00 -3.25
CA LEU A 223 13.90 -2.86 -4.03
C LEU A 223 13.13 -1.89 -3.14
N SER A 224 13.81 -0.81 -2.76
CA SER A 224 13.21 0.28 -1.98
C SER A 224 12.51 1.30 -2.88
N GLY A 225 11.60 2.08 -2.28
CA GLY A 225 11.10 3.30 -2.92
C GLY A 225 12.17 4.38 -3.00
N ALA A 226 11.98 5.42 -3.82
CA ALA A 226 12.99 6.45 -4.04
C ALA A 226 13.47 7.16 -2.74
N LEU A 227 12.58 7.29 -1.74
CA LEU A 227 12.87 7.90 -0.44
C LEU A 227 13.62 6.97 0.53
N GLY A 228 13.85 5.70 0.16
CA GLY A 228 14.59 4.74 0.97
C GLY A 228 16.00 5.17 1.34
N ARG A 229 16.62 6.00 0.50
CA ARG A 229 18.00 6.50 0.67
C ARG A 229 18.19 7.28 1.96
N ASP A 230 17.12 7.86 2.49
CA ASP A 230 17.19 8.73 3.67
C ASP A 230 17.25 7.96 4.99
N TYR A 231 16.92 6.66 5.00
CA TYR A 231 16.78 5.90 6.26
C TYR A 231 17.41 4.50 6.26
N LEU A 232 17.79 3.95 5.11
CA LEU A 232 18.40 2.62 5.03
C LEU A 232 19.89 2.68 5.36
N ASP A 233 20.34 1.73 6.17
CA ASP A 233 21.75 1.46 6.40
C ASP A 233 22.27 0.51 5.31
N GLU A 234 22.64 1.05 4.15
CA GLU A 234 23.10 0.26 2.99
C GLU A 234 24.32 -0.62 3.32
N ALA A 235 25.18 -0.19 4.26
CA ALA A 235 26.35 -0.97 4.68
C ALA A 235 25.93 -2.26 5.39
N ALA A 236 24.96 -2.18 6.31
CA ALA A 236 24.42 -3.35 7.00
C ALA A 236 23.77 -4.37 6.05
N PHE A 237 23.19 -3.91 4.94
CA PHE A 237 22.65 -4.80 3.89
C PHE A 237 23.77 -5.46 3.09
N ALA A 238 24.77 -4.68 2.65
CA ALA A 238 25.90 -5.18 1.88
C ALA A 238 26.74 -6.20 2.66
N GLU A 239 26.95 -6.00 3.96
CA GLU A 239 27.61 -6.97 4.86
C GLU A 239 26.91 -8.33 4.92
N ARG A 240 25.61 -8.35 4.60
CA ARG A 240 24.78 -9.56 4.56
C ARG A 240 24.55 -10.08 3.14
N GLY A 241 25.20 -9.49 2.15
CA GLY A 241 25.09 -9.88 0.74
C GLY A 241 23.75 -9.50 0.10
N ILE A 242 23.09 -8.43 0.58
CA ILE A 242 21.84 -7.94 0.02
C ILE A 242 22.09 -6.62 -0.73
N ASP A 243 21.84 -6.61 -2.03
CA ASP A 243 21.95 -5.41 -2.85
C ASP A 243 20.72 -4.52 -2.70
N VAL A 244 20.92 -3.25 -2.33
CA VAL A 244 19.84 -2.26 -2.22
C VAL A 244 19.69 -1.52 -3.55
N HIS A 245 18.50 -1.63 -4.14
CA HIS A 245 18.10 -0.88 -5.32
C HIS A 245 17.00 0.11 -4.97
N TYR A 246 16.90 1.17 -5.79
CA TYR A 246 15.89 2.20 -5.63
C TYR A 246 15.03 2.26 -6.89
N GLN A 247 13.73 2.18 -6.70
CA GLN A 247 12.76 2.27 -7.77
C GLN A 247 12.92 3.58 -8.55
N ALA A 248 13.12 3.45 -9.86
CA ALA A 248 13.09 4.55 -10.82
C ALA A 248 11.75 4.52 -11.57
N PHE A 249 10.69 4.99 -10.91
CA PHE A 249 9.35 5.06 -11.52
C PHE A 249 9.08 6.45 -12.09
N THR A 250 8.74 6.51 -13.38
CA THR A 250 8.25 7.73 -14.02
C THR A 250 6.74 7.62 -14.15
N PRO A 251 5.95 8.44 -13.42
CA PRO A 251 4.50 8.38 -13.51
C PRO A 251 4.04 8.64 -14.96
N PRO A 252 3.24 7.73 -15.54
CA PRO A 252 2.75 7.93 -16.90
C PRO A 252 1.72 9.03 -16.95
N THR A 253 1.60 9.65 -18.12
CA THR A 253 0.40 10.40 -18.50
C THR A 253 -0.59 9.46 -19.17
N TYR A 254 -1.87 9.69 -18.95
CA TYR A 254 -2.96 8.90 -19.52
C TYR A 254 -4.19 9.78 -19.66
N PRO A 255 -5.17 9.40 -20.50
CA PRO A 255 -6.42 10.13 -20.60
C PRO A 255 -7.10 10.23 -19.23
N GLN A 256 -7.49 11.44 -18.84
CA GLN A 256 -8.32 11.67 -17.67
C GLN A 256 -9.58 12.41 -18.09
N LEU A 257 -10.69 12.13 -17.42
CA LEU A 257 -11.85 13.00 -17.49
C LEU A 257 -11.50 14.39 -16.95
N TRP A 258 -12.32 15.38 -17.33
CA TRP A 258 -12.28 16.74 -16.76
C TRP A 258 -11.08 17.62 -17.18
N GLY A 259 -10.50 17.36 -18.35
CA GLY A 259 -9.57 18.27 -19.01
C GLY A 259 -8.11 18.03 -18.60
N ALA A 260 -7.47 19.05 -18.02
CA ALA A 260 -6.03 19.03 -17.74
C ALA A 260 -5.63 17.85 -16.84
N PHE A 261 -4.55 17.17 -17.20
CA PHE A 261 -4.01 16.03 -16.47
C PHE A 261 -3.59 16.41 -15.05
N VAL A 262 -3.91 15.54 -14.08
CA VAL A 262 -3.48 15.66 -12.69
C VAL A 262 -2.62 14.43 -12.34
N PRO A 263 -1.33 14.62 -12.04
CA PRO A 263 -0.44 13.52 -11.68
C PRO A 263 -0.69 13.01 -10.26
N GLY A 264 -0.27 11.76 -9.98
CA GLY A 264 -0.21 11.21 -8.62
C GLY A 264 -1.57 10.96 -7.97
N LEU A 265 -2.57 10.61 -8.77
CA LEU A 265 -3.85 10.08 -8.30
C LEU A 265 -3.75 8.59 -7.98
N GLY A 266 -4.74 8.06 -7.24
CA GLY A 266 -4.81 6.64 -6.93
C GLY A 266 -5.11 5.79 -8.17
N VAL A 267 -4.81 4.49 -8.10
CA VAL A 267 -5.03 3.51 -9.16
C VAL A 267 -6.44 3.53 -9.71
N LEU A 268 -7.43 3.86 -8.88
CA LEU A 268 -8.82 4.00 -9.27
C LEU A 268 -9.03 5.00 -10.43
N ASP A 269 -8.33 6.13 -10.43
CA ASP A 269 -8.45 7.13 -11.52
C ASP A 269 -7.92 6.54 -12.84
N TRP A 270 -6.73 5.96 -12.80
CA TRP A 270 -6.14 5.30 -13.96
C TRP A 270 -7.00 4.14 -14.45
N TRP A 271 -7.40 3.25 -13.54
CA TRP A 271 -8.21 2.08 -13.86
C TRP A 271 -9.50 2.50 -14.52
N MET A 272 -10.24 3.48 -13.98
CA MET A 272 -11.48 3.97 -14.62
C MET A 272 -11.26 4.46 -16.05
N ASN A 273 -10.15 5.15 -16.32
CA ASN A 273 -9.86 5.73 -17.63
C ASN A 273 -9.15 4.78 -18.62
N SER A 274 -8.61 3.66 -18.16
CA SER A 274 -7.99 2.63 -19.02
C SER A 274 -9.04 1.87 -19.84
N GLY A 275 -8.65 1.29 -20.97
CA GLY A 275 -9.46 0.32 -21.72
C GLY A 275 -9.24 -1.09 -21.18
N ASP A 276 -8.05 -1.63 -21.39
CA ASP A 276 -7.61 -2.93 -20.86
C ASP A 276 -6.49 -2.69 -19.84
N SER A 277 -6.86 -2.62 -18.57
CA SER A 277 -5.95 -2.34 -17.47
C SER A 277 -4.83 -3.38 -17.32
N ARG A 278 -5.02 -4.63 -17.74
CA ARG A 278 -3.93 -5.62 -17.62
C ARG A 278 -2.87 -5.38 -18.68
N SER A 279 -3.29 -5.21 -19.93
CA SER A 279 -2.37 -4.96 -21.04
C SER A 279 -1.66 -3.61 -20.89
N GLU A 280 -2.41 -2.54 -20.60
CA GLU A 280 -1.88 -1.18 -20.46
C GLU A 280 -0.92 -1.08 -19.28
N PHE A 281 -1.20 -1.76 -18.15
CA PHE A 281 -0.27 -1.75 -17.02
C PHE A 281 1.04 -2.47 -17.34
N ARG A 282 0.99 -3.59 -18.05
CA ARG A 282 2.19 -4.34 -18.47
C ARG A 282 3.11 -3.51 -19.37
N GLU A 283 2.56 -2.62 -20.19
CA GLU A 283 3.35 -1.71 -21.03
C GLU A 283 4.03 -0.58 -20.22
N LEU A 284 3.57 -0.32 -18.99
CA LEU A 284 4.14 0.70 -18.10
C LEU A 284 5.34 0.21 -17.28
N THR A 285 5.49 -1.11 -17.08
CA THR A 285 6.45 -1.72 -16.14
C THR A 285 7.56 -2.49 -16.82
#